data_AF-A0A2A2JJ74-F1
#
_entry.id   AF-A0A2A2JJ74-F1
#
_cell.length_a   1.000
_cell.length_b   1.000
_cell.length_c   1.000
_cell.angle_alpha   90.00
_cell.angle_beta   90.00
_cell.angle_gamma   90.00
#
_symmetry.space_group_name_H-M   'P 1'
#
loop_
_entity.id
_entity.type
_entity.pdbx_description
1 polymer ?
#
loop_
_entity_poly.entity_id
_entity_poly.type
_entity_poly.pdbx_seq_one_letter_code
_entity_poly.pdbx_strand_id
1 'polypeptide(L)'
;MGGFSELDYVNFRYLVHSNVVVSMSQLLKGAEKFQLQIDADEKVQKAYVFFTAYVAQVRPSDVELSYDLARAISMLYQSNCIQTVKRRSDEIELLDSAIYFLDEIDRIGEPGYQPTEKDVIRARVPTTGINEIEFPYKHAILKMVDVGGQRSEQRKWIYCFENASGVLFIADISTFNSHIDDGDINMNKLKYSMLLFKKIGNNPCFGKRTAMILFLNKIDIFKV
;
A
#
# COMPACT_ATOMS: atom_id res chain seq x y z
N MET A 1 -5.00 -9.39 25.05
CA MET A 1 -4.16 -8.71 24.04
C MET A 1 -3.27 -9.79 23.45
N GLY A 2 -3.66 -10.35 22.30
CA GLY A 2 -2.82 -11.31 21.61
C GLY A 2 -1.77 -10.54 20.82
N GLY A 3 -0.50 -10.64 21.22
CA GLY A 3 0.61 -10.20 20.39
C GLY A 3 0.75 -11.12 19.16
N PHE A 4 1.57 -10.71 18.20
CA PHE A 4 1.87 -11.50 17.01
C PHE A 4 2.63 -12.79 17.38
N SER A 5 2.27 -13.90 16.73
CA SER A 5 2.99 -15.18 16.87
C SER A 5 4.29 -15.18 16.07
N GLU A 6 5.21 -16.11 16.35
CA GLU A 6 6.44 -16.24 15.55
C GLU A 6 6.17 -16.47 14.05
N LEU A 7 5.12 -17.22 13.73
CA LEU A 7 4.70 -17.45 12.34
C LEU A 7 4.21 -16.15 11.68
N ASP A 8 3.54 -15.28 12.44
CA ASP A 8 3.13 -13.96 11.94
C ASP A 8 4.35 -13.11 11.61
N TYR A 9 5.38 -13.10 12.46
CA TYR A 9 6.62 -12.36 12.19
C TYR A 9 7.35 -12.87 10.93
N VAL A 10 7.32 -14.18 10.65
CA VAL A 10 7.86 -14.73 9.40
C VAL A 10 7.06 -14.22 8.20
N ASN A 11 5.74 -14.26 8.25
CA ASN A 11 4.89 -13.75 7.18
C ASN A 11 5.07 -12.24 6.96
N PHE A 12 5.16 -11.46 8.03
CA PHE A 12 5.42 -10.03 7.96
C PHE A 12 6.81 -9.72 7.39
N ARG A 13 7.81 -10.57 7.62
CA ARG A 13 9.14 -10.40 7.04
C ARG A 13 9.08 -10.46 5.52
N TYR A 14 8.50 -11.52 4.96
CA TYR A 14 8.34 -11.65 3.51
C TYR A 14 7.48 -10.53 2.93
N LEU A 15 6.44 -10.11 3.64
CA LEU A 15 5.61 -8.98 3.23
C LEU A 15 6.41 -7.66 3.16
N VAL A 16 7.21 -7.36 4.18
CA VAL A 16 8.06 -6.16 4.20
C VAL A 16 9.07 -6.20 3.05
N HIS A 17 9.73 -7.35 2.83
CA HIS A 17 10.64 -7.52 1.69
C HIS A 17 9.93 -7.27 0.36
N SER A 18 8.73 -7.82 0.18
CA SER A 18 7.90 -7.60 -1.01
C SER A 18 7.56 -6.12 -1.19
N ASN A 19 7.17 -5.43 -0.12
CA ASN A 19 6.87 -4.00 -0.15
C ASN A 19 8.09 -3.14 -0.51
N VAL A 20 9.29 -3.48 -0.03
CA VAL A 20 10.55 -2.83 -0.43
C VAL A 20 10.76 -2.94 -1.94
N VAL A 21 10.68 -4.16 -2.49
CA VAL A 21 10.91 -4.41 -3.92
C VAL A 21 9.86 -3.69 -4.77
N VAL A 22 8.58 -3.76 -4.40
CA VAL A 22 7.50 -3.03 -5.07
C VAL A 22 7.75 -1.52 -5.05
N SER A 23 8.17 -0.98 -3.92
CA SER A 23 8.45 0.46 -3.77
C SER A 23 9.56 0.92 -4.70
N MET A 24 10.65 0.16 -4.80
CA MET A 24 11.74 0.48 -5.73
C MET A 24 11.31 0.34 -7.19
N SER A 25 10.56 -0.71 -7.54
CA SER A 25 9.99 -0.86 -8.89
C SER A 25 9.05 0.29 -9.28
N GLN A 26 8.25 0.80 -8.35
CA GLN A 26 7.38 1.95 -8.56
C GLN A 26 8.16 3.24 -8.82
N LEU A 27 9.25 3.48 -8.07
CA LEU A 27 10.13 4.61 -8.32
C LEU A 27 10.82 4.51 -9.69
N LEU A 28 11.27 3.32 -10.10
CA LEU A 28 11.87 3.12 -11.43
C LEU A 28 10.87 3.37 -12.56
N LYS A 29 9.63 2.87 -12.43
CA LYS A 29 8.54 3.21 -13.37
C LYS A 29 8.24 4.70 -13.40
N GLY A 30 8.34 5.38 -12.26
CA GLY A 30 8.24 6.84 -12.20
C GLY A 30 9.36 7.53 -12.98
N ALA A 31 10.58 7.00 -12.91
CA ALA A 31 11.71 7.48 -13.70
C ALA A 31 11.45 7.35 -15.21
N GLU A 32 10.94 6.20 -15.67
CA GLU A 32 10.53 5.98 -17.06
C GLU A 32 9.44 6.97 -17.50
N LYS A 33 8.40 7.15 -16.67
CA LYS A 33 7.31 8.11 -16.92
C LYS A 33 7.83 9.53 -17.09
N PHE A 34 8.83 9.92 -16.31
CA PHE A 34 9.46 11.24 -16.37
C PHE A 34 10.61 11.33 -17.38
N GLN A 35 10.88 10.25 -18.13
CA GLN A 35 11.97 10.15 -19.11
C GLN A 35 13.36 10.43 -18.48
N LEU A 36 13.52 10.08 -17.21
CA LEU A 36 14.77 10.19 -16.49
C LEU A 36 15.64 8.97 -16.76
N GLN A 37 16.93 9.20 -16.96
CA GLN A 37 17.92 8.14 -17.14
C GLN A 37 18.53 7.77 -15.80
N ILE A 38 18.82 6.47 -15.60
CA ILE A 38 19.59 6.01 -14.44
C ILE A 38 20.99 6.61 -14.53
N ASP A 39 21.52 7.05 -13.39
CA ASP A 39 22.84 7.67 -13.27
C ASP A 39 23.92 6.83 -13.96
N ALA A 40 24.82 7.46 -14.72
CA ALA A 40 25.88 6.78 -15.48
C ALA A 40 26.97 6.12 -14.61
N ASP A 41 26.90 6.29 -13.28
CA ASP A 41 27.80 5.63 -12.34
C ASP A 41 27.76 4.11 -12.52
N GLU A 42 28.93 3.49 -12.67
CA GLU A 42 29.05 2.07 -12.98
C GLU A 42 28.38 1.18 -11.91
N LYS A 43 28.46 1.58 -10.64
CA LYS A 43 27.91 0.80 -9.54
C LYS A 43 26.39 0.91 -9.53
N VAL A 44 25.84 2.11 -9.78
CA VAL A 44 24.38 2.31 -9.91
C VAL A 44 23.82 1.53 -11.11
N GLN A 45 24.51 1.54 -12.25
CA GLN A 45 24.11 0.76 -13.43
C GLN A 45 24.11 -0.75 -13.15
N LYS A 46 25.14 -1.26 -12.48
CA LYS A 46 25.20 -2.66 -12.04
C LYS A 46 24.05 -3.01 -11.08
N ALA A 47 23.76 -2.13 -10.12
CA ALA A 47 22.65 -2.30 -9.19
C ALA A 47 21.29 -2.33 -9.92
N TYR A 48 21.10 -1.46 -10.92
CA TYR A 48 19.89 -1.41 -11.74
C TYR A 48 19.69 -2.70 -12.54
N VAL A 49 20.72 -3.18 -13.23
CA VAL A 49 20.67 -4.44 -14.00
C VAL A 49 20.40 -5.62 -13.07
N PHE A 50 21.06 -5.67 -11.91
CA PHE A 50 20.84 -6.74 -10.93
C PHE A 50 19.41 -6.75 -10.39
N PHE A 51 18.90 -5.59 -9.96
CA PHE A 51 17.55 -5.44 -9.44
C PHE A 51 16.48 -5.80 -10.49
N THR A 52 16.61 -5.30 -11.72
CA THR A 52 15.65 -5.58 -12.79
C THR A 52 15.65 -7.06 -13.21
N ALA A 53 16.83 -7.70 -13.25
CA ALA A 53 16.93 -9.13 -13.51
C ALA A 53 16.25 -9.96 -12.40
N TYR A 54 16.42 -9.58 -11.13
CA TYR A 54 15.74 -10.22 -10.00
C TYR A 54 14.22 -10.08 -10.11
N VAL A 55 13.71 -8.86 -10.32
CA VAL A 55 12.26 -8.59 -10.44
C VAL A 55 11.61 -9.34 -11.60
N ALA A 56 12.34 -9.55 -12.70
CA ALA A 56 11.84 -10.31 -13.84
C ALA A 56 11.63 -11.82 -13.55
N GLN A 57 12.24 -12.36 -12.50
CA GLN A 57 12.23 -13.79 -12.19
C GLN A 57 11.44 -14.14 -10.93
N VAL A 58 11.17 -13.17 -10.06
CA VAL A 58 10.54 -13.40 -8.75
C VAL A 58 9.07 -13.02 -8.77
N ARG A 59 8.23 -13.83 -8.13
CA ARG A 59 6.84 -13.44 -7.85
C ARG A 59 6.80 -12.59 -6.59
N PRO A 60 5.89 -11.61 -6.47
CA PRO A 60 5.79 -10.77 -5.27
C PRO A 60 5.63 -11.54 -3.94
N SER A 61 5.00 -12.73 -3.98
CA SER A 61 4.83 -13.63 -2.82
C SER A 61 6.11 -14.35 -2.39
N ASP A 62 7.09 -14.43 -3.28
CA ASP A 62 8.31 -15.24 -3.13
C ASP A 62 9.53 -14.33 -2.90
N VAL A 63 9.30 -13.03 -2.67
CA VAL A 63 10.38 -12.05 -2.48
C VAL A 63 11.07 -12.28 -1.15
N GLU A 64 12.36 -12.55 -1.22
CA GLU A 64 13.26 -12.53 -0.08
C GLU A 64 14.42 -11.58 -0.34
N LEU A 65 14.63 -10.64 0.59
CA LEU A 65 15.68 -9.64 0.47
C LEU A 65 17.00 -10.27 0.91
N SER A 66 17.88 -10.56 -0.05
CA SER A 66 19.28 -10.88 0.25
C SER A 66 20.04 -9.60 0.59
N TYR A 67 21.16 -9.74 1.30
CA TYR A 67 22.04 -8.60 1.61
C TYR A 67 22.50 -7.86 0.33
N ASP A 68 22.84 -8.59 -0.74
CA ASP A 68 23.24 -7.95 -2.00
C ASP A 68 22.09 -7.24 -2.71
N LEU A 69 20.87 -7.77 -2.63
CA LEU A 69 19.68 -7.09 -3.15
C LEU A 69 19.36 -5.83 -2.35
N ALA A 70 19.44 -5.88 -1.03
CA ALA A 70 19.26 -4.72 -0.17
C ALA A 70 20.27 -3.61 -0.51
N ARG A 71 21.55 -3.95 -0.67
CA ARG A 71 22.57 -2.98 -1.09
C ARG A 71 22.32 -2.41 -2.48
N ALA A 72 21.93 -3.23 -3.45
CA ALA A 72 21.59 -2.75 -4.78
C ALA A 72 20.42 -1.75 -4.73
N ILE A 73 19.38 -2.06 -3.95
CA ILE A 73 18.23 -1.17 -3.73
C ILE A 73 18.66 0.12 -3.02
N SER A 74 19.51 0.04 -1.99
CA SER A 74 20.05 1.19 -1.27
C SER A 74 20.83 2.13 -2.20
N MET A 75 21.69 1.57 -3.07
CA MET A 75 22.43 2.34 -4.07
C MET A 75 21.52 3.00 -5.11
N LEU A 76 20.51 2.27 -5.62
CA LEU A 76 19.52 2.83 -6.53
C LEU A 76 18.74 3.96 -5.86
N TYR A 77 18.33 3.76 -4.61
CA TYR A 77 17.56 4.74 -3.87
C TYR A 77 18.32 6.05 -3.68
N GLN A 78 19.63 5.98 -3.46
CA GLN A 78 20.50 7.16 -3.32
C GLN A 78 20.85 7.85 -4.65
N SER A 79 20.54 7.23 -5.80
CA SER A 79 20.84 7.82 -7.12
C SER A 79 20.08 9.13 -7.37
N ASN A 80 20.66 10.03 -8.16
CA ASN A 80 20.04 11.32 -8.48
C ASN A 80 18.73 11.15 -9.23
N CYS A 81 18.67 10.16 -10.12
CA CYS A 81 17.46 9.78 -10.84
C CYS A 81 16.31 9.47 -9.86
N ILE A 82 16.52 8.52 -8.94
CA ILE A 82 15.47 8.11 -8.00
C ILE A 82 15.14 9.21 -6.99
N GLN A 83 16.13 9.99 -6.51
CA GLN A 83 15.86 11.15 -5.66
C GLN A 83 15.02 12.22 -6.37
N THR A 84 15.17 12.37 -7.69
CA THR A 84 14.33 13.27 -8.49
C THR A 84 12.89 12.74 -8.61
N VAL A 85 12.71 11.43 -8.80
CA VAL A 85 11.39 10.80 -8.77
C VAL A 85 10.75 10.93 -7.39
N LYS A 86 11.50 10.71 -6.30
CA LYS A 86 11.02 10.82 -4.91
C LYS A 86 10.43 12.19 -4.62
N ARG A 87 11.03 13.28 -5.12
CA ARG A 87 10.49 14.65 -4.97
C ARG A 87 9.18 14.89 -5.71
N ARG A 88 8.82 14.02 -6.64
CA ARG A 88 7.61 14.06 -7.47
C ARG A 88 6.75 12.82 -7.23
N SER A 89 6.82 12.23 -6.03
CA SER A 89 6.11 10.99 -5.70
C SER A 89 4.60 11.10 -5.85
N ASP A 90 4.03 12.30 -5.69
CA ASP A 90 2.58 12.56 -5.80
C ASP A 90 2.04 12.38 -7.24
N GLU A 91 2.94 12.44 -8.22
CA GLU A 91 2.62 12.29 -9.65
C GLU A 91 2.69 10.82 -10.12
N ILE A 92 3.09 9.88 -9.26
CA ILE A 92 3.23 8.46 -9.58
C ILE A 92 2.43 7.59 -8.60
N GLU A 93 2.26 6.32 -8.95
CA GLU A 93 1.77 5.34 -7.99
C GLU A 93 2.93 4.87 -7.13
N LEU A 94 2.86 5.17 -5.83
CA LEU A 94 3.85 4.76 -4.84
C LEU A 94 3.14 4.25 -3.58
N LEU A 95 3.70 3.23 -2.92
CA LEU A 95 3.22 2.80 -1.60
C LEU A 95 3.39 3.92 -0.58
N ASP A 96 2.40 4.14 0.29
CA ASP A 96 2.47 5.15 1.35
C ASP A 96 3.68 4.93 2.28
N SER A 97 4.02 3.66 2.53
CA SER A 97 5.16 3.25 3.34
C SER A 97 6.47 3.10 2.56
N ALA A 98 6.50 3.39 1.26
CA ALA A 98 7.68 3.21 0.40
C ALA A 98 8.90 3.94 0.95
N ILE A 99 8.75 5.22 1.26
CA ILE A 99 9.87 6.05 1.74
C ILE A 99 10.42 5.51 3.05
N TYR A 100 9.55 5.11 3.98
CA TYR A 100 9.97 4.50 5.23
C TYR A 100 10.77 3.22 5.05
N PHE A 101 10.28 2.29 4.22
CA PHE A 101 10.99 1.04 4.01
C PHE A 101 12.30 1.21 3.25
N LEU A 102 12.36 2.17 2.32
CA LEU A 102 13.58 2.46 1.57
C LEU A 102 14.61 3.26 2.39
N ASP A 103 14.18 4.15 3.28
CA ASP A 103 15.05 4.82 4.24
C ASP A 103 15.63 3.81 5.28
N GLU A 104 14.89 2.74 5.59
CA GLU A 104 15.28 1.67 6.54
C GLU A 104 15.89 0.43 5.87
N ILE A 105 16.25 0.53 4.57
CA ILE A 105 16.64 -0.63 3.75
C ILE A 105 17.84 -1.39 4.31
N ASP A 106 18.81 -0.68 4.89
CA ASP A 106 20.02 -1.30 5.43
C ASP A 106 19.66 -2.21 6.61
N ARG A 107 18.81 -1.74 7.54
CA ARG A 107 18.29 -2.55 8.67
C ARG A 107 17.45 -3.73 8.19
N ILE A 108 16.59 -3.51 7.19
CA ILE A 108 15.71 -4.55 6.65
C ILE A 108 16.51 -5.63 5.90
N GLY A 109 17.64 -5.26 5.31
CA GLY A 109 18.53 -6.16 4.57
C GLY A 109 19.54 -6.93 5.41
N GLU A 110 19.62 -6.69 6.72
CA GLU A 110 20.53 -7.41 7.60
C GLU A 110 20.19 -8.91 7.68
N PRO A 111 21.20 -9.80 7.72
CA PRO A 111 20.99 -11.21 8.02
C PRO A 111 20.26 -11.39 9.36
N GLY A 112 19.14 -12.12 9.33
CA GLY A 112 18.35 -12.35 10.53
C GLY A 112 17.39 -11.21 10.89
N TYR A 113 17.14 -10.26 9.98
CA TYR A 113 16.12 -9.22 10.14
C TYR A 113 14.80 -9.79 10.67
N GLN A 114 14.30 -9.17 11.74
CA GLN A 114 12.98 -9.41 12.31
C GLN A 114 12.15 -8.12 12.22
N PRO A 115 10.90 -8.18 11.68
CA PRO A 115 10.04 -7.01 11.60
C PRO A 115 9.75 -6.41 12.96
N THR A 116 9.91 -5.09 13.06
CA THR A 116 9.45 -4.33 14.22
C THR A 116 7.93 -4.14 14.16
N GLU A 117 7.30 -3.79 15.28
CA GLU A 117 5.87 -3.42 15.28
C GLU A 117 5.57 -2.30 14.28
N LYS A 118 6.49 -1.34 14.12
CA LYS A 118 6.38 -0.25 13.15
C LYS A 118 6.40 -0.77 11.71
N ASP A 119 7.23 -1.78 11.42
CA ASP A 119 7.28 -2.44 10.11
C ASP A 119 5.96 -3.16 9.84
N VAL A 120 5.46 -3.93 10.82
CA VAL A 120 4.20 -4.68 10.75
C VAL A 120 3.03 -3.75 10.47
N ILE A 121 2.93 -2.62 11.18
CA ILE A 121 1.84 -1.64 11.00
C ILE A 121 1.91 -0.96 9.63
N ARG A 122 3.12 -0.77 9.08
CA ARG A 122 3.33 -0.07 7.80
C ARG A 122 3.33 -1.00 6.58
N ALA A 123 3.43 -2.31 6.82
CA ALA A 123 3.41 -3.30 5.76
C ALA A 123 2.01 -3.35 5.13
N ARG A 124 1.97 -3.25 3.81
CA ARG A 124 0.75 -3.23 3.01
C ARG A 124 0.53 -4.59 2.36
N VAL A 125 -0.53 -5.28 2.80
CA VAL A 125 -1.19 -6.32 2.00
C VAL A 125 -2.43 -5.70 1.39
N PRO A 126 -2.66 -5.80 0.07
CA PRO A 126 -3.97 -5.50 -0.48
C PRO A 126 -5.02 -6.42 0.15
N THR A 127 -5.99 -5.85 0.88
CA THR A 127 -7.12 -6.64 1.37
C THR A 127 -7.86 -7.20 0.17
N THR A 128 -7.96 -8.53 0.11
CA THR A 128 -8.80 -9.25 -0.85
C THR A 128 -9.92 -9.97 -0.09
N GLY A 129 -11.06 -10.10 -0.74
CA GLY A 129 -12.23 -10.74 -0.14
C GLY A 129 -12.91 -9.89 0.93
N ILE A 130 -13.54 -10.60 1.86
CA ILE A 130 -14.34 -10.08 2.97
C ILE A 130 -13.79 -10.75 4.22
N ASN A 131 -13.29 -9.95 5.16
CA ASN A 131 -12.76 -10.44 6.42
C ASN A 131 -13.65 -9.96 7.56
N GLU A 132 -13.96 -10.85 8.50
CA GLU A 132 -14.83 -10.55 9.62
C GLU A 132 -14.08 -10.73 10.93
N ILE A 133 -14.21 -9.76 11.83
CA ILE A 133 -13.64 -9.81 13.17
C ILE A 133 -14.75 -9.47 14.16
N GLU A 134 -14.92 -10.33 15.16
CA GLU A 134 -15.84 -10.10 16.27
C GLU A 134 -15.04 -9.75 17.52
N PHE A 135 -15.45 -8.69 18.22
CA PHE A 135 -14.83 -8.30 19.48
C PHE A 135 -15.87 -7.74 20.46
N PRO A 136 -15.72 -8.02 21.77
CA PRO A 136 -16.59 -7.45 22.78
C PRO A 136 -16.31 -5.96 22.96
N TYR A 137 -17.36 -5.15 23.04
CA TYR A 137 -17.29 -3.73 23.38
C TYR A 137 -18.43 -3.35 24.31
N LYS A 138 -18.10 -2.93 25.53
CA LYS A 138 -19.06 -2.66 26.62
C LYS A 138 -19.98 -3.87 26.85
N HIS A 139 -21.28 -3.72 26.59
CA HIS A 139 -22.31 -4.75 26.80
C HIS A 139 -22.78 -5.39 25.47
N ALA A 140 -22.01 -5.26 24.40
CA ALA A 140 -22.33 -5.82 23.08
C ALA A 140 -21.11 -6.51 22.46
N ILE A 141 -21.36 -7.41 21.51
CA ILE A 141 -20.33 -7.93 20.60
C ILE A 141 -20.45 -7.13 19.30
N LEU A 142 -19.36 -6.50 18.89
CA LEU A 142 -19.29 -5.81 17.61
C LEU A 142 -18.67 -6.76 16.58
N LYS A 143 -19.35 -6.88 15.44
CA LYS A 143 -18.83 -7.53 14.25
C LYS A 143 -18.37 -6.47 13.26
N MET A 144 -17.07 -6.42 13.01
CA MET A 144 -16.45 -5.56 12.01
C MET A 144 -16.17 -6.37 10.75
N VAL A 145 -16.58 -5.84 9.61
CA VAL A 145 -16.36 -6.46 8.30
C VAL A 145 -15.44 -5.53 7.50
N ASP A 146 -14.23 -6.01 7.20
CA ASP A 146 -13.27 -5.35 6.32
C ASP A 146 -13.40 -5.91 4.90
N VAL A 147 -13.39 -5.03 3.90
CA VAL A 147 -13.59 -5.38 2.50
C VAL A 147 -12.52 -4.77 1.62
N GLY A 148 -12.09 -5.51 0.60
CA GLY A 148 -11.13 -5.01 -0.38
C GLY A 148 -11.62 -3.74 -1.09
N GLY A 149 -10.81 -2.67 -1.05
CA GLY A 149 -11.14 -1.37 -1.65
C GLY A 149 -10.98 -1.29 -3.18
N GLN A 150 -10.24 -2.24 -3.77
CA GLN A 150 -9.94 -2.26 -5.19
C GLN A 150 -11.20 -2.52 -6.03
N ARG A 151 -11.23 -2.00 -7.26
CA ARG A 151 -12.39 -2.11 -8.17
C ARG A 151 -12.82 -3.56 -8.43
N SER A 152 -11.87 -4.47 -8.57
CA SER A 152 -12.09 -5.91 -8.70
C SER A 152 -12.83 -6.51 -7.50
N GLU A 153 -12.58 -5.97 -6.31
CA GLU A 153 -13.14 -6.44 -5.04
C GLU A 153 -14.50 -5.80 -4.73
N GLN A 154 -14.79 -4.61 -5.25
CA GLN A 154 -16.05 -3.87 -4.99
C GLN A 154 -17.32 -4.65 -5.35
N ARG A 155 -17.25 -5.59 -6.30
CA ARG A 155 -18.40 -6.46 -6.64
C ARG A 155 -18.82 -7.37 -5.50
N LYS A 156 -17.89 -7.71 -4.60
CA LYS A 156 -18.11 -8.60 -3.44
C LYS A 156 -18.81 -7.87 -2.28
N TRP A 157 -18.81 -6.53 -2.27
CA TRP A 157 -19.35 -5.76 -1.15
C TRP A 157 -20.83 -6.03 -0.87
N ILE A 158 -21.61 -6.40 -1.88
CA ILE A 158 -23.04 -6.72 -1.70
C ILE A 158 -23.27 -7.85 -0.69
N TYR A 159 -22.30 -8.78 -0.54
CA TYR A 159 -22.40 -9.89 0.40
C TYR A 159 -22.30 -9.48 1.87
N CYS A 160 -21.86 -8.26 2.17
CA CYS A 160 -21.79 -7.74 3.55
C CYS A 160 -22.73 -6.56 3.81
N PHE A 161 -23.59 -6.19 2.85
CA PHE A 161 -24.51 -5.06 3.01
C PHE A 161 -25.77 -5.43 3.80
N GLU A 162 -26.20 -6.69 3.72
CA GLU A 162 -27.38 -7.16 4.45
C GLU A 162 -27.15 -7.09 5.97
N ASN A 163 -28.09 -6.47 6.69
CA ASN A 163 -28.09 -6.30 8.15
C ASN A 163 -26.93 -5.46 8.73
N ALA A 164 -26.21 -4.70 7.91
CA ALA A 164 -25.23 -3.75 8.41
C ALA A 164 -25.91 -2.67 9.28
N SER A 165 -25.49 -2.59 10.55
CA SER A 165 -25.95 -1.54 11.47
C SER A 165 -25.37 -0.18 11.13
N GLY A 166 -24.20 -0.15 10.49
CA GLY A 166 -23.58 1.06 9.99
C GLY A 166 -22.46 0.77 9.00
N VAL A 167 -22.10 1.78 8.23
CA VAL A 167 -20.99 1.78 7.27
C VAL A 167 -19.98 2.82 7.73
N LEU A 168 -18.74 2.38 7.88
CA LEU A 168 -17.56 3.22 8.12
C LEU A 168 -16.87 3.44 6.78
N PHE A 169 -17.13 4.58 6.13
CA PHE A 169 -16.49 4.93 4.88
C PHE A 169 -15.21 5.72 5.15
N ILE A 170 -14.08 5.22 4.67
CA ILE A 170 -12.77 5.86 4.86
C ILE A 170 -12.35 6.52 3.54
N ALA A 171 -12.28 7.85 3.53
CA ALA A 171 -11.82 8.64 2.39
C ALA A 171 -10.42 9.17 2.66
N ASP A 172 -9.46 8.77 1.83
CA ASP A 172 -8.10 9.31 1.86
C ASP A 172 -8.06 10.69 1.19
N ILE A 173 -8.02 11.75 2.01
CA ILE A 173 -8.07 13.13 1.51
C ILE A 173 -6.73 13.62 0.98
N SER A 174 -5.62 12.96 1.31
CA SER A 174 -4.30 13.35 0.77
C SER A 174 -4.20 13.09 -0.73
N THR A 175 -5.10 12.29 -1.30
CA THR A 175 -5.12 11.96 -2.74
C THR A 175 -5.80 13.02 -3.62
N PHE A 176 -6.04 14.23 -3.10
CA PHE A 176 -6.73 15.30 -3.81
C PHE A 176 -6.02 15.76 -5.10
N ASN A 177 -4.70 15.57 -5.21
CA ASN A 177 -3.88 15.90 -6.38
C ASN A 177 -3.50 14.66 -7.21
N SER A 178 -3.79 13.45 -6.74
CA SER A 178 -3.42 12.20 -7.42
C SER A 178 -4.50 11.70 -8.39
N HIS A 179 -4.09 10.95 -9.41
CA HIS A 179 -4.99 10.38 -10.42
C HIS A 179 -5.00 8.84 -10.40
N ILE A 180 -6.15 8.26 -10.73
CA ILE A 180 -6.32 6.86 -11.12
C ILE A 180 -6.23 6.84 -12.64
N ASP A 181 -5.37 5.98 -13.17
CA ASP A 181 -5.29 5.67 -14.59
C ASP A 181 -5.04 4.16 -14.73
N ASP A 182 -6.13 3.40 -14.82
CA ASP A 182 -6.12 1.93 -14.94
C ASP A 182 -6.57 1.44 -16.33
N GLY A 183 -6.57 2.34 -17.32
CA GLY A 183 -7.05 2.09 -18.68
C GLY A 183 -8.57 2.21 -18.86
N ASP A 184 -9.35 1.88 -17.82
CA ASP A 184 -10.81 2.03 -17.82
C ASP A 184 -11.27 3.38 -17.27
N ILE A 185 -10.54 3.88 -16.28
CA ILE A 185 -10.84 5.14 -15.59
C ILE A 185 -9.60 6.01 -15.62
N ASN A 186 -9.79 7.25 -16.08
CA ASN A 186 -8.86 8.35 -15.87
C ASN A 186 -9.57 9.44 -15.06
N MET A 187 -9.35 9.44 -13.74
CA MET A 187 -9.93 10.47 -12.87
C MET A 187 -9.13 10.69 -11.60
N ASN A 188 -9.29 11.87 -11.02
CA ASN A 188 -8.78 12.19 -9.69
C ASN A 188 -9.26 11.17 -8.62
N LYS A 189 -8.34 10.72 -7.77
CA LYS A 189 -8.59 9.71 -6.73
C LYS A 189 -9.65 10.15 -5.70
N LEU A 190 -9.56 11.39 -5.21
CA LEU A 190 -10.54 11.91 -4.26
C LEU A 190 -11.92 12.06 -4.89
N LYS A 191 -12.00 12.52 -6.15
CA LYS A 191 -13.25 12.58 -6.91
C LYS A 191 -13.88 11.20 -7.09
N TYR A 192 -13.07 10.18 -7.39
CA TYR A 192 -13.54 8.80 -7.43
C TYR A 192 -14.12 8.36 -6.08
N SER A 193 -13.42 8.65 -4.97
CA SER A 193 -13.90 8.35 -3.61
C SER A 193 -15.24 9.03 -3.28
N MET A 194 -15.43 10.29 -3.69
CA MET A 194 -16.70 11.00 -3.54
C MET A 194 -17.84 10.34 -4.32
N LEU A 195 -17.59 9.92 -5.57
CA LEU A 195 -18.58 9.21 -6.39
C LEU A 195 -18.94 7.87 -5.76
N LEU A 196 -17.94 7.15 -5.22
CA LEU A 196 -18.13 5.89 -4.54
C LEU A 196 -18.94 6.06 -3.25
N PHE A 197 -18.61 7.05 -2.42
CA PHE A 197 -19.39 7.38 -1.22
C PHE A 197 -20.84 7.69 -1.55
N LYS A 198 -21.08 8.50 -2.60
CA LYS A 198 -22.44 8.79 -3.09
C LYS A 198 -23.17 7.50 -3.52
N LYS A 199 -22.49 6.59 -4.21
CA LYS A 199 -23.08 5.30 -4.63
C LYS A 199 -23.45 4.42 -3.43
N ILE A 200 -22.58 4.32 -2.43
CA ILE A 200 -22.82 3.52 -1.22
C ILE A 200 -23.93 4.14 -0.37
N GLY A 201 -23.86 5.45 -0.12
CA GLY A 201 -24.84 6.16 0.71
C GLY A 201 -26.27 6.12 0.17
N ASN A 202 -26.42 5.99 -1.15
CA ASN A 202 -27.72 5.87 -1.82
C ASN A 202 -28.06 4.42 -2.23
N ASN A 203 -27.28 3.42 -1.80
CA ASN A 203 -27.54 2.03 -2.18
C ASN A 203 -28.81 1.51 -1.47
N PRO A 204 -29.80 0.95 -2.19
CA PRO A 204 -31.04 0.44 -1.61
C PRO A 204 -30.88 -0.68 -0.57
N CYS A 205 -29.75 -1.40 -0.57
CA CYS A 205 -29.44 -2.42 0.43
C CYS A 205 -29.32 -1.84 1.85
N PHE A 206 -29.02 -0.54 1.99
CA PHE A 206 -28.96 0.11 3.29
C PHE A 206 -30.31 0.75 3.64
N GLY A 207 -30.88 0.32 4.76
CA GLY A 207 -32.12 0.88 5.26
C GLY A 207 -31.92 2.25 5.91
N LYS A 208 -33.03 2.95 6.19
CA LYS A 208 -33.02 4.27 6.86
C LYS A 208 -32.36 4.27 8.25
N ARG A 209 -32.17 3.11 8.87
CA ARG A 209 -31.55 2.94 10.20
C ARG A 209 -30.06 2.63 10.14
N THR A 210 -29.50 2.34 8.97
CA THR A 210 -28.06 2.10 8.81
C THR A 210 -27.32 3.43 8.97
N ALA A 211 -26.42 3.52 9.95
CA ALA A 211 -25.59 4.71 10.14
C ALA A 211 -24.54 4.82 9.02
N MET A 212 -24.39 6.00 8.43
CA MET A 212 -23.32 6.29 7.46
C MET A 212 -22.31 7.23 8.13
N ILE A 213 -21.10 6.73 8.40
CA ILE A 213 -20.04 7.47 9.08
C ILE A 213 -18.88 7.67 8.10
N LEU A 214 -18.48 8.92 7.89
CA LEU A 214 -17.39 9.29 7.00
C LEU A 214 -16.14 9.66 7.81
N PHE A 215 -15.04 8.94 7.57
CA PHE A 215 -13.72 9.28 8.06
C PHE A 215 -12.90 9.92 6.95
N LEU A 216 -12.44 11.15 7.17
CA LEU A 216 -11.45 11.82 6.33
C LEU A 216 -10.06 11.45 6.84
N ASN A 217 -9.42 10.47 6.21
CA ASN A 217 -8.19 9.86 6.65
C ASN A 217 -6.95 10.52 6.02
N LYS A 218 -5.77 10.30 6.64
CA LYS A 218 -4.47 10.87 6.25
C LYS A 218 -4.45 12.41 6.25
N ILE A 219 -5.12 13.00 7.22
CA ILE A 219 -5.15 14.46 7.41
C ILE A 219 -3.77 15.04 7.71
N ASP A 220 -2.90 14.25 8.33
CA ASP A 220 -1.50 14.57 8.58
C ASP A 220 -0.72 14.76 7.28
N ILE A 221 -0.92 13.89 6.28
CA ILE A 221 -0.30 14.02 4.96
C ILE A 221 -0.91 15.18 4.18
N PHE A 222 -2.22 15.36 4.24
CA PHE A 222 -2.92 16.45 3.53
C PHE A 222 -2.49 17.85 3.97
N LYS A 223 -2.05 18.03 5.21
CA LYS A 223 -1.67 19.33 5.78
C LYS A 223 -0.27 19.79 5.38
N VAL A 224 0.53 18.93 4.78
CA VAL A 224 1.90 19.20 4.32
C VAL A 224 1.84 19.74 2.89
#